data_AF-A0A6I3LPC1-F1
#
_entry.id   AF-A0A6I3LPC1-F1
#
_cell.length_a   1.000
_cell.length_b   1.000
_cell.length_c   1.000
_cell.angle_alpha   90.00
_cell.angle_beta   90.00
_cell.angle_gamma   90.00
#
_symmetry.space_group_name_H-M   'P 1'
#
loop_
_entity.id
_entity.type
_entity.pdbx_description
1 polymer ?
#
loop_
_entity_poly.entity_id
_entity_poly.type
_entity_poly.pdbx_seq_one_letter_code
_entity_poly.pdbx_strand_id
1 'polypeptide(L)'
;MKKIIGIILGVIIIVFAYNYISNFLCECEVKCKNCPKTSKNSEFSKKSGFYIGTYTPSFDTIKLKNYNEKIIIKNVWVEKTWFKNTDNCTSPKLEKTEGYNVILEFSKTNKNFIFNLRPITTDKFGKYSNGIKENKKEMRFVNLPSKIQIIVQERSPDKNVGWTKITVSDTLVLNLSSKKKALKRQIENRKFFVGDVDNDEVSDTAFVSYKWNNETNEIECGEKICHATIKFKKNIPTISMEQRLAGLTVMKTEDVNQDNANEILIFSRTNEGWWNTISVWSFQKGTWNEIAKTNAFISDDKDFENRIIKEKGKYYLIGQDKWNEDENGDFKEVKVKL
;
A
#
# COMPACT_ATOMS: atom_id res chain seq x y z
N MET A 1 30.44 21.59 -46.36
CA MET A 1 29.16 21.83 -45.66
C MET A 1 27.97 21.05 -46.24
N LYS A 2 27.59 21.19 -47.52
CA LYS A 2 26.40 20.50 -48.09
C LYS A 2 26.37 18.96 -47.89
N LYS A 3 27.51 18.27 -48.03
CA LYS A 3 27.62 16.82 -47.78
C LYS A 3 27.38 16.42 -46.32
N ILE A 4 27.85 17.23 -45.36
CA ILE A 4 27.69 16.97 -43.92
C ILE A 4 26.22 17.16 -43.52
N ILE A 5 25.55 18.20 -44.03
CA ILE A 5 24.13 18.45 -43.80
C ILE A 5 23.27 17.30 -44.33
N GLY A 6 23.59 16.77 -45.52
CA GLY A 6 22.89 15.62 -46.08
C GLY A 6 23.00 14.35 -45.21
N ILE A 7 24.18 14.09 -44.64
CA ILE A 7 24.39 12.95 -43.72
C ILE A 7 23.57 13.13 -42.44
N ILE A 8 23.58 14.33 -41.85
CA ILE A 8 22.82 14.62 -40.62
C ILE A 8 21.31 14.44 -40.85
N LEU A 9 20.77 14.97 -41.96
CA LEU A 9 19.36 14.79 -42.33
C LEU A 9 19.01 13.31 -42.54
N GLY A 10 19.88 12.54 -43.20
CA GLY A 10 19.70 11.10 -43.38
C GLY A 10 19.59 10.36 -42.05
N VAL A 11 20.48 10.66 -41.10
CA VAL A 11 20.44 10.05 -39.75
C VAL A 11 19.15 10.42 -39.00
N ILE A 12 18.73 11.68 -39.06
CA ILE A 12 17.49 12.14 -38.42
C ILE A 12 16.28 11.38 -38.98
N ILE A 13 16.19 11.22 -40.31
CA ILE A 13 15.09 10.49 -40.96
C ILE A 13 15.07 9.03 -40.52
N ILE A 14 16.24 8.37 -40.45
CA ILE A 14 16.34 6.97 -40.01
C ILE A 14 15.89 6.82 -38.56
N VAL A 15 16.29 7.73 -37.66
CA VAL A 15 15.85 7.71 -36.25
C VAL A 15 14.34 7.91 -36.13
N PHE A 16 13.77 8.84 -36.91
CA PHE A 16 12.32 9.05 -36.95
C PHE A 16 11.57 7.81 -37.48
N ALA A 17 12.03 7.24 -38.60
CA ALA A 17 11.43 6.04 -39.18
C ALA A 17 11.51 4.84 -38.21
N TYR A 18 12.64 4.66 -37.54
CA TYR A 18 12.83 3.61 -36.54
C TYR A 18 11.87 3.78 -35.36
N ASN A 19 11.74 4.99 -34.81
CA ASN A 19 10.83 5.28 -33.70
C ASN A 19 9.36 5.07 -34.11
N TYR A 20 8.99 5.49 -35.32
CA TYR A 20 7.63 5.31 -35.84
C TYR A 20 7.27 3.84 -36.04
N ILE A 21 8.14 3.06 -36.70
CA ILE A 21 7.93 1.62 -36.92
C ILE A 21 7.90 0.88 -35.59
N SER A 22 8.78 1.21 -34.65
CA SER A 22 8.81 0.59 -33.33
C SER A 22 7.53 0.83 -32.52
N ASN A 23 7.00 2.06 -32.55
CA ASN A 23 5.71 2.38 -31.92
C ASN A 23 4.55 1.65 -32.60
N PHE A 24 4.51 1.64 -33.93
CA PHE A 24 3.46 0.93 -34.68
C PHE A 24 3.45 -0.57 -34.41
N LEU A 25 4.62 -1.22 -34.43
CA LEU A 25 4.75 -2.65 -34.12
C LEU A 25 4.34 -2.93 -32.68
N CYS A 26 4.68 -2.05 -31.73
CA CYS A 26 4.24 -2.19 -30.35
C CYS A 26 2.71 -2.09 -30.22
N GLU A 27 2.07 -1.12 -30.87
CA GLU A 27 0.61 -1.00 -30.87
C GLU A 27 -0.07 -2.25 -31.45
N CYS A 28 0.51 -2.82 -32.51
CA CYS A 28 0.03 -4.05 -33.13
C CYS A 28 0.27 -5.31 -32.26
N GLU A 29 1.38 -5.38 -31.51
CA GLU A 29 1.70 -6.53 -30.66
C GLU A 29 0.86 -6.55 -29.38
N VAL A 30 0.41 -5.39 -28.90
CA VAL A 30 -0.43 -5.26 -27.70
C VAL A 30 -1.86 -5.70 -28.02
N LYS A 31 -2.08 -7.02 -28.01
CA LYS A 31 -3.40 -7.64 -28.17
C LYS A 31 -4.44 -7.18 -27.15
N CYS A 32 -3.99 -6.60 -26.03
CA CYS A 32 -4.86 -5.98 -25.05
C CYS A 32 -4.10 -4.97 -24.20
N LYS A 33 -4.49 -3.71 -24.31
CA LYS A 33 -3.98 -2.59 -23.51
C LYS A 33 -4.43 -2.76 -22.06
N ASN A 34 -3.49 -2.60 -21.12
CA ASN A 34 -3.73 -2.70 -19.68
C ASN A 34 -4.39 -4.01 -19.23
N CYS A 35 -4.20 -5.09 -20.01
CA CYS A 35 -4.71 -6.38 -19.60
C CYS A 35 -3.97 -6.89 -18.36
N PRO A 36 -4.71 -7.44 -17.38
CA PRO A 36 -4.13 -8.13 -16.25
C PRO A 36 -3.13 -9.20 -16.69
N LYS A 37 -1.98 -9.23 -16.05
CA LYS A 37 -0.92 -10.23 -16.24
C LYS A 37 -0.68 -10.98 -14.94
N THR A 38 0.01 -12.11 -15.07
CA THR A 38 0.58 -12.86 -13.95
C THR A 38 2.07 -13.00 -14.17
N SER A 39 2.84 -13.03 -13.07
CA SER A 39 4.29 -13.22 -13.13
C SER A 39 4.65 -14.57 -13.73
N LYS A 40 5.76 -14.63 -14.48
CA LYS A 40 6.26 -15.87 -15.09
C LYS A 40 6.56 -16.94 -14.03
N ASN A 41 7.12 -16.53 -12.90
CA ASN A 41 7.43 -17.37 -11.75
C ASN A 41 7.39 -16.53 -10.46
N SER A 42 7.50 -17.19 -9.30
CA SER A 42 7.46 -16.50 -8.00
C SER A 42 8.66 -15.56 -7.76
N GLU A 43 9.82 -15.82 -8.35
CA GLU A 43 11.01 -14.98 -8.20
C GLU A 43 10.84 -13.62 -8.87
N PHE A 44 10.32 -13.60 -10.11
CA PHE A 44 9.96 -12.37 -10.81
C PHE A 44 8.94 -11.57 -10.00
N SER A 45 7.90 -12.24 -9.49
CA SER A 45 6.87 -11.61 -8.64
C SER A 45 7.47 -10.89 -7.43
N LYS A 46 8.49 -11.50 -6.79
CA LYS A 46 9.23 -10.90 -5.67
C LYS A 46 10.06 -9.71 -6.10
N LYS A 47 10.85 -9.84 -7.18
CA LYS A 47 11.71 -8.75 -7.71
C LYS A 47 10.90 -7.54 -8.15
N SER A 48 9.71 -7.76 -8.71
CA SER A 48 8.81 -6.70 -9.16
C SER A 48 7.88 -6.15 -8.06
N GLY A 49 7.98 -6.65 -6.82
CA GLY A 49 7.17 -6.16 -5.70
C GLY A 49 5.67 -6.49 -5.80
N PHE A 50 5.29 -7.51 -6.58
CA PHE A 50 3.91 -8.00 -6.68
C PHE A 50 3.61 -9.13 -5.70
N TYR A 51 4.63 -9.87 -5.29
CA TYR A 51 4.49 -11.03 -4.42
C TYR A 51 3.88 -10.66 -3.07
N ILE A 52 2.86 -11.41 -2.66
CA ILE A 52 2.16 -11.23 -1.39
C ILE A 52 2.48 -12.38 -0.44
N GLY A 53 2.47 -13.63 -0.92
CA GLY A 53 2.66 -14.79 -0.05
C GLY A 53 2.67 -16.11 -0.80
N THR A 54 2.84 -17.20 -0.06
CA THR A 54 2.70 -18.57 -0.56
C THR A 54 1.45 -19.21 -0.01
N TYR A 55 0.90 -20.16 -0.74
CA TYR A 55 -0.04 -21.13 -0.19
C TYR A 55 0.67 -22.44 0.09
N THR A 56 0.29 -23.09 1.19
CA THR A 56 0.68 -24.46 1.50
C THR A 56 -0.42 -25.40 1.00
N PRO A 57 -0.13 -26.28 0.03
CA PRO A 57 -1.07 -27.30 -0.39
C PRO A 57 -1.21 -28.41 0.67
N SER A 58 -2.39 -29.03 0.77
CA SER A 58 -2.65 -30.17 1.66
C SER A 58 -1.84 -31.41 1.30
N PHE A 59 -1.44 -31.52 0.04
CA PHE A 59 -0.54 -32.54 -0.50
C PHE A 59 0.12 -31.99 -1.76
N ASP A 60 1.33 -32.45 -2.06
CA ASP A 60 2.11 -32.01 -3.22
C ASP A 60 1.86 -32.85 -4.48
N THR A 61 1.18 -33.99 -4.35
CA THR A 61 1.01 -34.96 -5.43
C THR A 61 -0.44 -35.44 -5.48
N ILE A 62 -1.07 -35.31 -6.64
CA ILE A 62 -2.40 -35.83 -6.93
C ILE A 62 -2.28 -37.06 -7.81
N LYS A 63 -2.82 -38.19 -7.37
CA LYS A 63 -2.98 -39.39 -8.19
C LYS A 63 -4.31 -39.31 -8.93
N LEU A 64 -4.28 -39.50 -10.25
CA LEU A 64 -5.48 -39.58 -11.07
C LEU A 64 -6.16 -40.94 -10.91
N LYS A 65 -7.49 -41.01 -11.03
CA LYS A 65 -8.23 -42.28 -10.84
C LYS A 65 -8.27 -43.08 -12.13
N ASN A 66 -8.48 -42.41 -13.26
CA ASN A 66 -8.59 -43.01 -14.58
C ASN A 66 -7.25 -43.14 -15.31
N TYR A 67 -6.17 -42.60 -14.76
CA TYR A 67 -4.84 -42.61 -15.36
C TYR A 67 -3.81 -43.06 -14.32
N ASN A 68 -2.82 -43.87 -14.72
CA ASN A 68 -1.67 -44.20 -13.86
C ASN A 68 -0.65 -43.03 -13.79
N GLU A 69 -1.17 -41.81 -13.77
CA GLU A 69 -0.41 -40.57 -13.91
C GLU A 69 -0.65 -39.67 -12.69
N LYS A 70 0.28 -38.74 -12.47
CA LYS A 70 0.28 -37.85 -11.31
C LYS A 70 0.45 -36.39 -11.73
N ILE A 71 -0.19 -35.51 -10.98
CA ILE A 71 0.06 -34.07 -11.01
C ILE A 71 0.89 -33.74 -9.77
N ILE A 72 2.07 -33.15 -9.96
CA ILE A 72 2.97 -32.76 -8.88
C ILE A 72 2.93 -31.24 -8.76
N ILE A 73 2.40 -30.73 -7.66
CA ILE A 73 2.37 -29.31 -7.30
C ILE A 73 3.80 -28.88 -6.97
N LYS A 74 4.30 -27.88 -7.70
CA LYS A 74 5.67 -27.36 -7.55
C LYS A 74 5.71 -26.15 -6.64
N ASN A 75 4.80 -25.21 -6.87
CA ASN A 75 4.76 -23.96 -6.12
C ASN A 75 3.36 -23.38 -6.18
N VAL A 76 2.95 -22.72 -5.10
CA VAL A 76 1.69 -21.99 -5.06
C VAL A 76 1.94 -20.65 -4.39
N TRP A 77 1.77 -19.56 -5.13
CA TRP A 77 1.94 -18.21 -4.58
C TRP A 77 0.78 -17.30 -4.96
N VAL A 78 0.73 -16.19 -4.24
CA VAL A 78 -0.18 -15.10 -4.52
C VAL A 78 0.58 -13.82 -4.73
N GLU A 79 0.07 -13.04 -5.67
CA GLU A 79 0.58 -11.73 -6.00
C GLU A 79 -0.58 -10.75 -6.19
N LYS A 80 -0.29 -9.45 -6.05
CA LYS A 80 -1.22 -8.42 -6.47
C LYS A 80 -1.43 -8.52 -7.97
N THR A 81 -2.67 -8.31 -8.42
CA THR A 81 -2.87 -8.20 -9.86
C THR A 81 -2.13 -6.97 -10.38
N TRP A 82 -1.56 -7.09 -11.57
CA TRP A 82 -0.82 -6.03 -12.22
C TRP A 82 -1.05 -6.10 -13.73
N PHE A 83 -0.73 -5.03 -14.43
CA PHE A 83 -0.72 -4.97 -15.88
C PHE A 83 0.54 -4.24 -16.37
N LYS A 84 0.86 -4.43 -17.64
CA LYS A 84 1.93 -3.67 -18.31
C LYS A 84 1.27 -2.47 -18.97
N ASN A 85 1.54 -1.27 -18.47
CA ASN A 85 1.11 -0.04 -19.11
C ASN A 85 1.97 0.18 -20.35
N THR A 86 1.31 0.18 -21.51
CA THR A 86 1.93 0.37 -22.83
C THR A 86 1.58 1.71 -23.45
N ASP A 87 1.11 2.69 -22.66
CA ASP A 87 0.93 4.08 -23.10
C ASP A 87 2.24 4.66 -23.65
N ASN A 88 3.38 4.24 -23.07
CA ASN A 88 4.69 4.47 -23.65
C ASN A 88 5.36 3.12 -23.99
N CYS A 89 5.38 2.80 -25.28
CA CYS A 89 5.98 1.58 -25.82
C CYS A 89 7.49 1.46 -25.57
N THR A 90 8.20 2.58 -25.45
CA THR A 90 9.66 2.59 -25.23
C THR A 90 10.06 2.26 -23.78
N SER A 91 9.17 2.50 -22.83
CA SER A 91 9.43 2.25 -21.41
C SER A 91 8.15 1.81 -20.70
N PRO A 92 7.68 0.58 -20.98
CA PRO A 92 6.43 0.10 -20.42
C PRO A 92 6.58 -0.09 -18.92
N LYS A 93 5.69 0.55 -18.17
CA LYS A 93 5.68 0.46 -16.70
C LYS A 93 4.83 -0.72 -16.26
N LEU A 94 5.22 -1.35 -15.16
CA LEU A 94 4.41 -2.38 -14.53
C LEU A 94 3.61 -1.73 -13.41
N GLU A 95 2.29 -1.81 -13.50
CA GLU A 95 1.38 -1.13 -12.57
C GLU A 95 0.50 -2.14 -11.84
N LYS A 96 0.36 -1.95 -10.53
CA LYS A 96 -0.53 -2.74 -9.69
C LYS A 96 -1.97 -2.31 -9.95
N THR A 97 -2.90 -3.25 -9.86
CA THR A 97 -4.34 -2.99 -9.92
C THR A 97 -5.04 -3.79 -8.83
N GLU A 98 -6.35 -3.57 -8.70
CA GLU A 98 -7.15 -4.25 -7.70
C GLU A 98 -7.24 -5.76 -7.95
N GLY A 99 -7.39 -6.48 -6.85
CA GLY A 99 -7.46 -7.93 -6.82
C GLY A 99 -6.10 -8.62 -6.64
N TYR A 100 -6.18 -9.94 -6.72
CA TYR A 100 -5.09 -10.85 -6.45
C TYR A 100 -5.06 -11.95 -7.50
N ASN A 101 -3.87 -12.35 -7.90
CA ASN A 101 -3.64 -13.53 -8.71
C ASN A 101 -3.09 -14.63 -7.81
N VAL A 102 -3.75 -15.78 -7.79
CA VAL A 102 -3.20 -17.01 -7.20
C VAL A 102 -2.70 -17.88 -8.34
N ILE A 103 -1.42 -18.22 -8.26
CA ILE A 103 -0.74 -19.02 -9.24
C ILE A 103 -0.41 -20.37 -8.62
N LEU A 104 -0.85 -21.44 -9.27
CA LEU A 104 -0.52 -22.81 -8.93
C LEU A 104 0.31 -23.43 -10.06
N GLU A 105 1.60 -23.60 -9.81
CA GLU A 105 2.54 -24.29 -10.71
C GLU A 105 2.54 -25.79 -10.42
N PHE A 106 2.54 -26.58 -11.49
CA PHE A 106 2.53 -28.03 -11.41
C PHE A 106 3.30 -28.66 -12.57
N SER A 107 3.73 -29.91 -12.41
CA SER A 107 4.21 -30.76 -13.48
C SER A 107 3.34 -32.00 -13.61
N LYS A 108 3.27 -32.56 -14.82
CA LYS A 108 2.60 -33.83 -15.10
C LYS A 108 3.66 -34.91 -15.30
N THR A 109 3.39 -36.14 -14.86
CA THR A 109 4.24 -37.30 -15.18
C THR A 109 4.22 -37.64 -16.67
N ASN A 110 3.11 -37.34 -17.36
CA ASN A 110 2.91 -37.52 -18.79
C ASN A 110 2.09 -36.36 -19.38
N LYS A 111 2.31 -36.02 -20.65
CA LYS A 111 1.61 -34.92 -21.33
C LYS A 111 0.21 -35.29 -21.83
N ASN A 112 -0.11 -36.59 -21.94
CA ASN A 112 -1.23 -37.07 -22.76
C ASN A 112 -2.61 -37.11 -22.06
N PHE A 113 -2.72 -36.71 -20.79
CA PHE A 113 -4.01 -36.68 -20.10
C PHE A 113 -4.59 -35.26 -19.96
N ILE A 114 -5.91 -35.19 -20.02
CA ILE A 114 -6.68 -33.95 -19.90
C ILE A 114 -7.29 -33.91 -18.50
N PHE A 115 -7.03 -32.81 -17.79
CA PHE A 115 -7.64 -32.53 -16.50
C PHE A 115 -7.99 -31.05 -16.41
N ASN A 116 -8.81 -30.73 -15.42
CA ASN A 116 -9.18 -29.38 -15.04
C ASN A 116 -8.95 -29.19 -13.54
N LEU A 117 -8.63 -27.94 -13.18
CA LEU A 117 -8.48 -27.49 -11.81
C LEU A 117 -9.54 -26.42 -11.57
N ARG A 118 -10.58 -26.79 -10.82
CA ARG A 118 -11.72 -25.92 -10.56
C ARG A 118 -11.65 -25.43 -9.11
N PRO A 119 -11.39 -24.14 -8.87
CA PRO A 119 -11.46 -23.59 -7.53
C PRO A 119 -12.91 -23.58 -7.01
N ILE A 120 -13.08 -23.97 -5.75
CA ILE A 120 -14.26 -23.72 -4.92
C ILE A 120 -13.88 -22.61 -3.95
N THR A 121 -14.57 -21.49 -4.02
CA THR A 121 -14.43 -20.41 -3.04
C THR A 121 -15.77 -19.71 -2.87
N THR A 122 -15.94 -19.07 -1.71
CA THR A 122 -17.03 -18.13 -1.43
C THR A 122 -16.73 -16.74 -1.99
N ASP A 123 -15.48 -16.46 -2.37
CA ASP A 123 -15.08 -15.17 -2.94
C ASP A 123 -15.56 -15.01 -4.39
N LYS A 124 -15.82 -13.75 -4.76
CA LYS A 124 -16.15 -13.39 -6.15
C LYS A 124 -14.91 -13.59 -7.04
N PHE A 125 -15.04 -14.49 -8.02
CA PHE A 125 -14.06 -14.63 -9.09
C PHE A 125 -14.04 -13.37 -9.97
N GLY A 126 -12.84 -12.98 -10.41
CA GLY A 126 -12.72 -11.97 -11.45
C GLY A 126 -13.28 -12.49 -12.80
N LYS A 127 -13.80 -11.58 -13.63
CA LYS A 127 -14.38 -11.84 -14.96
C LYS A 127 -13.51 -12.69 -15.91
N TYR A 128 -12.20 -12.78 -15.65
CA TYR A 128 -11.20 -13.49 -16.46
C TYR A 128 -10.44 -14.60 -15.70
N SER A 129 -10.96 -15.05 -14.55
CA SER A 129 -10.36 -16.16 -13.80
C SER A 129 -10.67 -17.47 -14.52
N ASN A 130 -9.66 -18.25 -14.95
CA ASN A 130 -9.69 -19.73 -15.10
C ASN A 130 -8.70 -20.34 -16.11
N GLY A 131 -7.73 -19.61 -16.67
CA GLY A 131 -6.75 -20.19 -17.59
C GLY A 131 -5.90 -21.30 -16.95
N ILE A 132 -6.00 -22.53 -17.46
CA ILE A 132 -5.02 -23.60 -17.23
C ILE A 132 -4.06 -23.65 -18.42
N LYS A 133 -2.77 -23.47 -18.15
CA LYS A 133 -1.66 -23.63 -19.10
C LYS A 133 -1.04 -25.01 -18.91
N GLU A 134 -0.03 -25.35 -19.71
CA GLU A 134 0.61 -26.68 -19.69
C GLU A 134 1.12 -27.08 -18.29
N ASN A 135 1.67 -26.12 -17.53
CA ASN A 135 2.33 -26.33 -16.24
C ASN A 135 1.90 -25.34 -15.14
N LYS A 136 0.82 -24.57 -15.38
CA LYS A 136 0.42 -23.49 -14.49
C LYS A 136 -1.08 -23.24 -14.56
N LYS A 137 -1.72 -23.05 -13.40
CA LYS A 137 -3.11 -22.57 -13.28
C LYS A 137 -3.09 -21.16 -12.71
N GLU A 138 -3.82 -20.27 -13.38
CA GLU A 138 -3.97 -18.88 -12.97
C GLU A 138 -5.42 -18.65 -12.51
N MET A 139 -5.58 -18.11 -11.30
CA MET A 139 -6.87 -17.82 -10.70
C MET A 139 -6.86 -16.37 -10.22
N ARG A 140 -7.94 -15.63 -10.47
CA ARG A 140 -8.04 -14.22 -10.10
C ARG A 140 -9.19 -14.00 -9.12
N PHE A 141 -8.88 -13.30 -8.04
CA PHE A 141 -9.81 -13.00 -6.95
C PHE A 141 -9.88 -11.50 -6.70
N VAL A 142 -11.05 -11.01 -6.32
CA VAL A 142 -11.22 -9.62 -5.87
C VAL A 142 -10.60 -9.44 -4.48
N ASN A 143 -10.91 -10.35 -3.56
CA ASN A 143 -10.33 -10.40 -2.22
C ASN A 143 -9.29 -11.50 -2.13
N LEU A 144 -8.39 -11.43 -1.13
CA LEU A 144 -7.41 -12.47 -0.90
C LEU A 144 -8.03 -13.58 -0.02
N PRO A 145 -8.35 -14.77 -0.57
CA PRO A 145 -8.84 -15.86 0.25
C PRO A 145 -7.77 -16.30 1.25
N SER A 146 -8.18 -16.69 2.46
CA SER A 146 -7.26 -17.36 3.41
C SER A 146 -7.11 -18.85 3.08
N LYS A 147 -8.11 -19.42 2.42
CA LYS A 147 -8.21 -20.84 2.05
C LYS A 147 -8.86 -20.97 0.68
N ILE A 148 -8.32 -21.84 -0.16
CA ILE A 148 -8.88 -22.17 -1.48
C ILE A 148 -8.99 -23.70 -1.56
N GLN A 149 -10.14 -24.20 -1.98
CA GLN A 149 -10.27 -25.61 -2.36
C GLN A 149 -10.23 -25.71 -3.88
N ILE A 150 -9.56 -26.72 -4.43
CA ILE A 150 -9.46 -26.94 -5.87
C ILE A 150 -9.88 -28.38 -6.14
N ILE A 151 -10.99 -28.54 -6.85
CA ILE A 151 -11.41 -29.84 -7.37
C ILE A 151 -10.52 -30.19 -8.56
N VAL A 152 -9.90 -31.36 -8.49
CA VAL A 152 -9.17 -31.96 -9.61
C VAL A 152 -10.14 -32.85 -10.37
N GLN A 153 -10.42 -32.46 -11.60
CA GLN A 153 -11.35 -33.15 -12.48
C GLN A 153 -10.57 -33.76 -13.64
N GLU A 154 -10.80 -35.03 -13.92
CA GLU A 154 -10.20 -35.72 -15.05
C GLU A 154 -11.26 -36.12 -16.08
N ARG A 155 -10.85 -36.15 -17.33
CA ARG A 155 -11.69 -36.67 -18.42
C ARG A 155 -11.65 -38.19 -18.41
N SER A 156 -12.77 -38.83 -18.74
CA SER A 156 -12.78 -40.27 -19.00
C SER A 156 -11.89 -40.60 -20.21
N PRO A 157 -10.98 -41.59 -20.12
CA PRO A 157 -10.21 -42.07 -21.27
C PRO A 157 -11.07 -42.86 -22.27
N ASP A 158 -12.28 -43.26 -21.88
CA ASP A 158 -13.22 -43.95 -22.76
C ASP A 158 -13.70 -43.01 -23.87
N LYS A 159 -13.25 -43.30 -25.10
CA LYS A 159 -13.61 -42.55 -26.31
C LYS A 159 -15.11 -42.58 -26.58
N ASN A 160 -15.83 -43.60 -26.13
CA ASN A 160 -17.27 -43.78 -26.35
C ASN A 160 -18.11 -42.94 -25.38
N VAL A 161 -17.56 -42.54 -24.23
CA VAL A 161 -18.25 -41.69 -23.24
C VAL A 161 -18.04 -40.20 -23.55
N GLY A 162 -17.00 -39.84 -24.32
CA GLY A 162 -16.78 -38.45 -24.75
C GLY A 162 -16.53 -37.48 -23.59
N TRP A 163 -16.91 -36.21 -23.75
CA TRP A 163 -16.75 -35.16 -22.72
C TRP A 163 -17.84 -35.18 -21.63
N THR A 164 -18.78 -36.14 -21.66
CA THR A 164 -20.03 -36.02 -20.90
C THR A 164 -19.90 -36.40 -19.42
N LYS A 165 -18.91 -37.21 -19.04
CA LYS A 165 -18.73 -37.64 -17.65
C LYS A 165 -17.41 -37.15 -17.06
N ILE A 166 -17.51 -36.15 -16.20
CA ILE A 166 -16.38 -35.64 -15.41
C ILE A 166 -16.19 -36.56 -14.20
N THR A 167 -14.96 -37.02 -13.97
CA THR A 167 -14.60 -37.76 -12.75
C THR A 167 -13.82 -36.84 -11.83
N VAL A 168 -14.20 -36.79 -10.56
CA VAL A 168 -13.44 -36.05 -9.53
C VAL A 168 -12.37 -36.98 -8.97
N SER A 169 -11.12 -36.66 -9.26
CA SER A 169 -9.96 -37.43 -8.78
C SER A 169 -9.69 -37.10 -7.31
N ASP A 170 -9.63 -35.81 -6.97
CA ASP A 170 -9.26 -35.33 -5.65
C ASP A 170 -9.72 -33.89 -5.38
N THR A 171 -9.57 -33.41 -4.15
CA THR A 171 -9.74 -32.01 -3.73
C THR A 171 -8.49 -31.49 -3.03
N LEU A 172 -7.75 -30.62 -3.72
CA LEU A 172 -6.58 -29.96 -3.17
C LEU A 172 -7.00 -28.77 -2.29
N VAL A 173 -6.56 -28.74 -1.04
CA VAL A 173 -6.79 -27.59 -0.14
C VAL A 173 -5.53 -26.75 -0.07
N LEU A 174 -5.63 -25.48 -0.41
CA LEU A 174 -4.56 -24.50 -0.30
C LEU A 174 -4.85 -23.60 0.90
N ASN A 175 -3.93 -23.55 1.86
CA ASN A 175 -4.01 -22.60 2.97
C ASN A 175 -2.98 -21.51 2.75
N LEU A 176 -3.40 -20.23 2.79
CA LEU A 176 -2.46 -19.13 2.66
C LEU A 176 -1.48 -19.24 3.83
N SER A 177 -0.20 -19.45 3.53
CA SER A 177 0.84 -19.44 4.53
C SER A 177 0.91 -18.02 5.05
N SER A 178 0.18 -17.71 6.12
CA SER A 178 0.47 -16.54 6.92
C SER A 178 1.84 -16.80 7.53
N LYS A 179 2.91 -16.49 6.79
CA LYS A 179 4.11 -16.05 7.47
C LYS A 179 3.61 -14.83 8.22
N LYS A 180 3.30 -14.98 9.52
CA LYS A 180 3.63 -13.96 10.49
C LYS A 180 5.14 -13.78 10.38
N LYS A 181 5.57 -13.17 9.29
CA LYS A 181 6.88 -12.56 9.18
C LYS A 181 6.82 -11.60 10.35
N ALA A 182 7.59 -11.87 11.41
CA ALA A 182 7.66 -10.97 12.54
C ALA A 182 7.89 -9.59 11.93
N LEU A 183 6.85 -8.76 11.99
CA LEU A 183 6.80 -7.50 11.27
C LEU A 183 8.05 -6.77 11.74
N LYS A 184 8.97 -6.41 10.83
CA LYS A 184 10.19 -5.66 11.20
C LYS A 184 9.75 -4.23 11.54
N ARG A 185 9.09 -4.09 12.69
CA ARG A 185 8.71 -2.84 13.31
C ARG A 185 9.98 -2.22 13.83
N GLN A 186 10.34 -1.06 13.30
CA GLN A 186 11.37 -0.24 13.89
C GLN A 186 10.69 0.83 14.74
N ILE A 187 11.29 1.16 15.87
CA ILE A 187 10.88 2.32 16.65
C ILE A 187 11.66 3.49 16.09
N GLU A 188 10.97 4.41 15.42
CA GLU A 188 11.55 5.67 14.99
C GLU A 188 11.32 6.70 16.10
N ASN A 189 12.39 7.36 16.54
CA ASN A 189 12.33 8.44 17.52
C ASN A 189 12.62 9.76 16.80
N ARG A 190 11.59 10.59 16.64
CA ARG A 190 11.73 11.94 16.08
C ARG A 190 11.98 12.94 17.18
N LYS A 191 12.88 13.89 16.92
CA LYS A 191 13.28 14.95 17.84
C LYS A 191 12.70 16.28 17.36
N PHE A 192 12.05 17.02 18.25
CA PHE A 192 11.49 18.34 18.00
C PHE A 192 12.00 19.32 19.05
N PHE A 193 12.41 20.51 18.63
CA PHE A 193 12.82 21.59 19.54
C PHE A 193 11.59 22.44 19.87
N VAL A 194 11.32 22.64 21.16
CA VAL A 194 10.00 23.14 21.63
C VAL A 194 10.06 24.47 22.40
N GLY A 195 11.22 25.12 22.47
CA GLY A 195 11.38 26.32 23.30
C GLY A 195 11.61 25.95 24.77
N ASP A 196 11.59 26.94 25.66
CA ASP A 196 11.71 26.78 27.11
C ASP A 196 10.30 26.60 27.68
N VAL A 197 9.89 25.35 27.93
CA VAL A 197 8.50 25.06 28.32
C VAL A 197 8.32 25.02 29.84
N ASP A 198 9.39 24.96 30.62
CA ASP A 198 9.36 24.95 32.09
C ASP A 198 9.95 26.20 32.75
N ASN A 199 10.27 27.22 31.94
CA ASN A 199 10.78 28.53 32.35
C ASN A 199 12.07 28.42 33.17
N ASP A 200 12.98 27.56 32.72
CA ASP A 200 14.31 27.36 33.31
C ASP A 200 15.44 28.05 32.51
N GLU A 201 15.06 28.91 31.56
CA GLU A 201 15.92 29.63 30.62
C GLU A 201 16.69 28.71 29.64
N VAL A 202 16.36 27.40 29.59
CA VAL A 202 17.00 26.42 28.70
C VAL A 202 15.98 25.83 27.74
N SER A 203 16.24 25.95 26.44
CA SER A 203 15.36 25.34 25.43
C SER A 203 15.29 23.81 25.56
N ASP A 204 14.07 23.31 25.59
CA ASP A 204 13.70 21.91 25.68
C ASP A 204 13.56 21.21 24.34
N THR A 205 13.48 19.88 24.45
CA THR A 205 13.33 18.97 23.33
C THR A 205 12.25 17.95 23.63
N ALA A 206 11.32 17.81 22.68
CA ALA A 206 10.35 16.72 22.64
C ALA A 206 10.86 15.55 21.77
N PHE A 207 10.57 14.33 22.21
CA PHE A 207 10.83 13.09 21.50
C PHE A 207 9.51 12.37 21.26
N VAL A 208 9.21 12.08 20.01
CA VAL A 208 8.04 11.28 19.66
C VAL A 208 8.47 9.96 19.08
N SER A 209 8.00 8.89 19.70
CA SER A 209 8.29 7.52 19.30
C SER A 209 7.14 6.94 18.49
N TYR A 210 7.44 6.44 17.29
CA TYR A 210 6.47 5.73 16.46
C TYR A 210 6.94 4.34 16.12
N LYS A 211 5.98 3.43 15.91
CA LYS A 211 6.24 2.12 15.30
C LYS A 211 6.13 2.27 13.78
N TRP A 212 7.26 2.22 13.10
CA TRP A 212 7.35 2.32 11.65
C TRP A 212 7.30 0.93 11.00
N ASN A 213 6.44 0.76 9.99
CA ASN A 213 6.43 -0.44 9.16
C ASN A 213 7.24 -0.21 7.88
N ASN A 214 8.43 -0.82 7.82
CA ASN A 214 9.32 -0.76 6.67
C ASN A 214 8.76 -1.39 5.37
N GLU A 215 7.75 -2.25 5.46
CA GLU A 215 7.15 -2.90 4.28
C GLU A 215 6.07 -2.04 3.62
N THR A 216 5.26 -1.35 4.42
CA THR A 216 4.21 -0.44 3.93
C THR A 216 4.71 0.99 3.77
N ASN A 217 5.85 1.33 4.40
CA ASN A 217 6.34 2.71 4.51
C ASN A 217 5.31 3.61 5.21
N GLU A 218 4.58 3.03 6.16
CA GLU A 218 3.54 3.69 6.95
C GLU A 218 3.85 3.55 8.44
N ILE A 219 3.37 4.52 9.20
CA ILE A 219 3.40 4.43 10.65
C ILE A 219 2.23 3.52 11.08
N GLU A 220 2.53 2.45 11.82
CA GLU A 220 1.54 1.46 12.23
C GLU A 220 1.55 1.27 13.74
N CYS A 221 0.37 1.37 14.34
CA CYS A 221 0.17 0.95 15.71
C CYS A 221 -0.30 -0.48 15.67
N GLY A 222 0.44 -1.39 16.31
CA GLY A 222 0.13 -2.82 16.30
C GLY A 222 -1.19 -3.22 16.98
N GLU A 223 -2.07 -2.26 17.27
CA GLU A 223 -3.31 -2.34 18.03
C GLU A 223 -4.39 -1.46 17.35
N LYS A 224 -5.67 -1.65 17.73
CA LYS A 224 -6.80 -0.90 17.15
C LYS A 224 -6.77 0.62 17.48
N ILE A 225 -6.08 0.99 18.55
CA ILE A 225 -5.90 2.38 19.01
C ILE A 225 -4.40 2.63 19.11
N CYS A 226 -3.93 3.70 18.49
CA CYS A 226 -2.57 4.18 18.67
C CYS A 226 -2.48 4.96 19.97
N HIS A 227 -1.49 4.68 20.80
CA HIS A 227 -1.06 5.63 21.82
C HIS A 227 0.22 6.29 21.32
N ALA A 228 0.14 7.59 21.05
CA ALA A 228 1.33 8.41 20.80
C ALA A 228 1.84 8.93 22.14
N THR A 229 3.16 8.93 22.30
CA THR A 229 3.83 9.38 23.51
C THR A 229 4.86 10.44 23.14
N ILE A 230 4.72 11.63 23.73
CA ILE A 230 5.68 12.72 23.60
C ILE A 230 6.45 12.80 24.91
N LYS A 231 7.74 12.46 24.86
CA LYS A 231 8.65 12.54 26.02
C LYS A 231 9.49 13.79 25.92
N PHE A 232 9.89 14.34 27.04
CA PHE A 232 10.76 15.50 27.12
C PHE A 232 12.07 15.11 27.83
N LYS A 233 13.10 15.95 27.73
CA LYS A 233 14.26 15.83 28.61
C LYS A 233 13.87 16.32 30.03
N LYS A 234 14.67 15.94 31.04
CA LYS A 234 14.51 16.38 32.44
C LYS A 234 13.17 15.96 33.07
N ASN A 235 12.70 16.70 34.09
CA ASN A 235 11.53 16.40 34.92
C ASN A 235 10.19 16.85 34.30
N ILE A 236 10.14 17.11 32.99
CA ILE A 236 8.91 17.47 32.29
C ILE A 236 8.09 16.18 32.03
N PRO A 237 6.82 16.12 32.48
CA PRO A 237 5.99 14.94 32.32
C PRO A 237 5.69 14.63 30.86
N THR A 238 5.44 13.36 30.60
CA THR A 238 5.13 12.85 29.27
C THR A 238 3.67 13.18 28.89
N ILE A 239 3.44 13.58 27.64
CA ILE A 239 2.09 13.66 27.08
C ILE A 239 1.76 12.32 26.41
N SER A 240 0.62 11.74 26.78
CA SER A 240 0.07 10.56 26.09
C SER A 240 -1.27 10.91 25.49
N MET A 241 -1.46 10.55 24.22
CA MET A 241 -2.72 10.78 23.52
C MET A 241 -3.11 9.59 22.68
N GLU A 242 -4.42 9.33 22.66
CA GLU A 242 -5.02 8.36 21.77
C GLU A 242 -5.09 8.93 20.35
N GLN A 243 -4.66 8.13 19.40
CA GLN A 243 -4.72 8.45 17.98
C GLN A 243 -5.30 7.25 17.22
N ARG A 244 -6.01 7.53 16.13
CA ARG A 244 -6.53 6.47 15.24
C ARG A 244 -5.59 6.17 14.09
N LEU A 245 -4.91 7.19 13.59
CA LEU A 245 -3.83 7.06 12.62
C LEU A 245 -2.53 7.58 13.22
N ALA A 246 -1.42 7.12 12.67
CA ALA A 246 -0.13 7.44 13.20
C ALA A 246 0.53 8.55 12.38
N GLY A 247 0.91 9.62 13.08
CA GLY A 247 1.47 10.83 12.52
C GLY A 247 1.26 11.97 13.50
N LEU A 248 2.32 12.32 14.21
CA LEU A 248 2.31 13.48 15.10
C LEU A 248 3.51 14.39 14.81
N THR A 249 3.25 15.68 14.85
CA THR A 249 4.27 16.72 14.70
C THR A 249 4.15 17.64 15.89
N VAL A 250 5.27 17.93 16.54
CA VAL A 250 5.34 18.91 17.63
C VAL A 250 6.10 20.12 17.11
N MET A 251 5.55 21.30 17.35
CA MET A 251 6.17 22.57 17.01
C MET A 251 6.24 23.45 18.24
N LYS A 252 7.31 24.26 18.31
CA LYS A 252 7.40 25.35 19.27
C LYS A 252 6.37 26.44 18.93
N THR A 253 5.83 27.10 19.94
CA THR A 253 5.19 28.41 19.78
C THR A 253 5.73 29.37 20.84
N GLU A 254 5.34 30.64 20.76
CA GLU A 254 5.73 31.65 21.73
C GLU A 254 4.95 31.49 23.04
N ASP A 255 5.30 32.28 24.05
CA ASP A 255 4.50 32.43 25.27
C ASP A 255 3.19 33.16 24.92
N VAL A 256 2.15 32.38 24.62
CA VAL A 256 0.85 32.92 24.20
C VAL A 256 -0.02 33.33 25.38
N ASN A 257 0.30 32.86 26.59
CA ASN A 257 -0.50 33.07 27.78
C ASN A 257 0.10 34.10 28.78
N GLN A 258 1.34 34.53 28.55
CA GLN A 258 2.14 35.48 29.35
C GLN A 258 2.61 34.95 30.71
N ASP A 259 2.95 33.65 30.81
CA ASP A 259 3.52 33.03 32.03
C ASP A 259 5.05 32.87 32.01
N ASN A 260 5.71 33.39 30.96
CA ASN A 260 7.13 33.26 30.65
C ASN A 260 7.59 31.86 30.21
N ALA A 261 6.67 30.91 29.98
CA ALA A 261 6.98 29.62 29.38
C ALA A 261 6.48 29.56 27.93
N ASN A 262 7.15 28.80 27.07
CA ASN A 262 6.66 28.52 25.72
C ASN A 262 5.55 27.47 25.75
N GLU A 263 4.48 27.71 25.00
CA GLU A 263 3.55 26.66 24.62
C GLU A 263 4.12 25.75 23.52
N ILE A 264 3.49 24.59 23.35
CA ILE A 264 3.73 23.70 22.21
C ILE A 264 2.47 23.53 21.38
N LEU A 265 2.67 23.41 20.06
CA LEU A 265 1.61 23.05 19.12
C LEU A 265 1.79 21.60 18.69
N ILE A 266 0.73 20.82 18.81
CA ILE A 266 0.72 19.41 18.44
C ILE A 266 -0.26 19.22 17.28
N PHE A 267 0.24 18.64 16.19
CA PHE A 267 -0.56 18.19 15.04
C PHE A 267 -0.72 16.68 15.14
N SER A 268 -1.95 16.21 15.11
CA SER A 268 -2.30 14.79 15.16
C SER A 268 -3.14 14.42 13.95
N ARG A 269 -2.65 13.48 13.13
CA ARG A 269 -3.35 13.07 11.92
C ARG A 269 -4.65 12.32 12.25
N THR A 270 -5.74 12.76 11.63
CA THR A 270 -7.04 12.07 11.73
C THR A 270 -7.14 10.95 10.70
N ASN A 271 -8.19 10.12 10.79
CA ASN A 271 -8.50 9.12 9.77
C ASN A 271 -9.09 9.71 8.47
N GLU A 272 -9.25 11.03 8.39
CA GLU A 272 -9.87 11.75 7.28
C GLU A 272 -8.79 12.34 6.35
N GLY A 273 -7.90 11.51 5.81
CA GLY A 273 -6.93 11.92 4.78
C GLY A 273 -5.85 12.90 5.28
N TRP A 274 -5.96 14.17 4.85
CA TRP A 274 -5.03 15.27 5.17
C TRP A 274 -5.51 16.12 6.37
N TRP A 275 -6.64 15.78 6.96
CA TRP A 275 -7.14 16.44 8.16
C TRP A 275 -6.31 16.07 9.39
N ASN A 276 -5.92 17.09 10.13
CA ASN A 276 -5.23 17.00 11.41
C ASN A 276 -6.06 17.68 12.49
N THR A 277 -6.04 17.10 13.69
CA THR A 277 -6.37 17.82 14.90
C THR A 277 -5.14 18.61 15.33
N ILE A 278 -5.30 19.91 15.54
CA ILE A 278 -4.25 20.80 16.03
C ILE A 278 -4.62 21.28 17.42
N SER A 279 -3.67 21.24 18.34
CA SER A 279 -3.90 21.57 19.75
C SER A 279 -2.72 22.30 20.34
N VAL A 280 -2.98 23.33 21.15
CA VAL A 280 -1.98 24.11 21.88
C VAL A 280 -1.97 23.62 23.32
N TRP A 281 -0.78 23.38 23.85
CA TRP A 281 -0.58 22.85 25.19
C TRP A 281 0.38 23.73 25.97
N SER A 282 0.02 24.03 27.21
CA SER A 282 0.82 24.80 28.16
C SER A 282 1.25 23.93 29.33
N PHE A 283 2.48 24.11 29.80
CA PHE A 283 3.04 23.38 30.94
C PHE A 283 3.03 24.25 32.19
N GLN A 284 2.13 23.95 33.12
CA GLN A 284 1.96 24.75 34.34
C GLN A 284 1.90 23.85 35.57
N LYS A 285 2.60 24.26 36.62
CA LYS A 285 2.60 23.59 37.94
C LYS A 285 2.89 22.08 37.86
N GLY A 286 3.81 21.70 36.97
CA GLY A 286 4.18 20.29 36.78
C GLY A 286 3.18 19.46 35.97
N THR A 287 2.24 20.09 35.25
CA THR A 287 1.22 19.39 34.45
C THR A 287 1.00 20.04 33.09
N TRP A 288 0.73 19.22 32.07
CA TRP A 288 0.35 19.66 30.73
C TRP A 288 -1.15 19.89 30.65
N ASN A 289 -1.56 21.05 30.12
CA ASN A 289 -2.96 21.41 29.89
C ASN A 289 -3.18 21.78 28.42
N GLU A 290 -4.18 21.17 27.77
CA GLU A 290 -4.64 21.58 26.44
C GLU A 290 -5.42 22.90 26.61
N ILE A 291 -4.90 24.00 26.05
CA ILE A 291 -5.53 25.33 26.18
C ILE A 291 -6.40 25.70 24.97
N ALA A 292 -6.15 25.09 23.81
CA ALA A 292 -7.01 25.21 22.64
C ALA A 292 -6.85 24.04 21.69
N LYS A 293 -7.89 23.82 20.88
CA LYS A 293 -7.95 22.75 19.90
C LYS A 293 -8.86 23.13 18.74
N THR A 294 -8.45 22.76 17.53
CA THR A 294 -9.28 22.82 16.32
C THR A 294 -8.83 21.77 15.32
N ASN A 295 -9.42 21.75 14.12
CA ASN A 295 -8.97 20.92 13.01
C ASN A 295 -8.31 21.78 11.95
N ALA A 296 -7.42 21.19 11.17
CA ALA A 296 -6.81 21.83 10.03
C ALA A 296 -6.56 20.83 8.90
N PHE A 297 -6.75 21.30 7.66
CA PHE A 297 -6.33 20.56 6.48
C PHE A 297 -4.84 20.85 6.23
N ILE A 298 -4.01 19.81 6.20
CA ILE A 298 -2.55 19.90 6.08
C ILE A 298 -2.11 19.03 4.90
N SER A 299 -1.91 19.65 3.75
CA SER A 299 -1.46 18.99 2.52
C SER A 299 0.05 19.09 2.32
N ASP A 300 0.64 20.22 2.70
CA ASP A 300 2.04 20.55 2.44
C ASP A 300 2.74 21.06 3.71
N ASP A 301 4.08 21.09 3.69
CA ASP A 301 4.90 21.51 4.85
C ASP A 301 4.58 22.94 5.33
N LYS A 302 4.20 23.83 4.41
CA LYS A 302 3.83 25.22 4.73
C LYS A 302 2.56 25.30 5.59
N ASP A 303 1.69 24.30 5.50
CA ASP A 303 0.43 24.28 6.25
C ASP A 303 0.66 24.04 7.75
N PHE A 304 1.86 23.62 8.16
CA PHE A 304 2.23 23.51 9.57
C PHE A 304 2.61 24.87 10.18
N GLU A 305 2.94 25.86 9.36
CA GLU A 305 3.39 27.18 9.82
C GLU A 305 2.22 28.13 10.08
N ASN A 306 2.48 29.22 10.83
CA ASN A 306 1.54 30.34 11.04
C ASN A 306 0.16 29.97 11.61
N ARG A 307 0.07 28.86 12.35
CA ARG A 307 -1.17 28.42 13.02
C ARG A 307 -1.52 29.21 14.28
N ILE A 308 -0.62 30.07 14.75
CA ILE A 308 -0.84 30.97 15.86
C ILE A 308 -0.66 32.39 15.32
N ILE A 309 -1.67 33.23 15.50
CA ILE A 309 -1.62 34.65 15.10
C ILE A 309 -1.93 35.55 16.28
N LYS A 310 -1.40 36.78 16.23
CA LYS A 310 -1.64 37.82 17.23
C LYS A 310 -2.44 38.97 16.62
N GLU A 311 -3.66 39.18 17.12
CA GLU A 311 -4.53 40.27 16.68
C GLU A 311 -4.94 41.14 17.87
N LYS A 312 -4.66 42.45 17.79
CA LYS A 312 -5.00 43.42 18.85
C LYS A 312 -4.53 42.97 20.25
N GLY A 313 -3.34 42.37 20.32
CA GLY A 313 -2.74 41.89 21.56
C GLY A 313 -3.28 40.55 22.08
N LYS A 314 -4.15 39.86 21.34
CA LYS A 314 -4.69 38.53 21.69
C LYS A 314 -4.18 37.47 20.72
N TYR A 315 -3.91 36.28 21.24
CA TYR A 315 -3.46 35.15 20.43
C TYR A 315 -4.65 34.27 20.00
N TYR A 316 -4.54 33.71 18.80
CA TYR A 316 -5.55 32.81 18.24
C TYR A 316 -4.89 31.63 17.53
N LEU A 317 -5.45 30.44 17.75
CA LEU A 317 -5.17 29.23 16.98
C LEU A 317 -6.05 29.20 15.73
N ILE A 318 -5.42 29.08 14.57
CA ILE A 318 -6.06 29.06 13.26
C ILE A 318 -6.24 27.64 12.75
N GLY A 319 -7.49 27.27 12.54
CA GLY A 319 -7.90 26.01 11.91
C GLY A 319 -8.91 26.22 10.79
N GLN A 320 -9.54 25.14 10.38
CA GLN A 320 -10.56 25.11 9.34
C GLN A 320 -11.76 24.28 9.77
N ASP A 321 -12.94 24.69 9.33
CA ASP A 321 -14.17 23.91 9.47
C ASP A 321 -14.21 22.82 8.40
N LYS A 322 -14.17 21.57 8.86
CA LYS A 322 -14.14 20.41 7.98
C LYS A 322 -15.43 20.13 7.20
N TRP A 323 -16.51 20.84 7.52
CA TRP A 323 -17.82 20.63 6.91
C TRP A 323 -18.30 21.79 6.07
N ASN A 324 -17.66 22.96 6.18
CA ASN A 324 -18.12 24.18 5.55
C ASN A 324 -17.01 24.79 4.69
N GLU A 325 -17.30 24.91 3.40
CA GLU A 325 -16.48 25.64 2.44
C GLU A 325 -17.08 27.03 2.18
N ASP A 326 -16.25 27.97 1.77
CA ASP A 326 -16.66 29.28 1.30
C ASP A 326 -17.10 29.24 -0.18
N GLU A 327 -17.36 30.41 -0.77
CA GLU A 327 -17.81 30.52 -2.16
C GLU A 327 -16.77 30.10 -3.20
N ASN A 328 -15.49 30.02 -2.82
CA ASN A 328 -14.39 29.59 -3.67
C ASN A 328 -14.09 28.09 -3.53
N GLY A 329 -14.78 27.40 -2.62
CA GLY A 329 -14.52 25.99 -2.29
C GLY A 329 -13.40 25.80 -1.27
N ASP A 330 -12.94 26.87 -0.61
CA ASP A 330 -11.92 26.79 0.44
C ASP A 330 -12.60 26.53 1.79
N PHE A 331 -12.01 25.67 2.63
CA PHE A 331 -12.57 25.41 3.97
C PHE A 331 -12.58 26.69 4.80
N LYS A 332 -13.72 27.00 5.43
CA LYS A 332 -13.87 28.21 6.24
C LYS A 332 -12.90 28.21 7.39
N GLU A 333 -12.17 29.32 7.54
CA GLU A 333 -11.24 29.50 8.66
C GLU A 333 -11.97 29.58 10.00
N VAL A 334 -11.41 28.92 11.01
CA VAL A 334 -11.86 28.96 12.41
C VAL A 334 -10.74 29.55 13.27
N LYS A 335 -11.06 30.59 14.04
CA LYS A 335 -10.15 31.19 15.03
C LYS A 335 -10.57 30.79 16.45
N VAL A 336 -9.69 30.08 17.15
CA VAL A 336 -9.90 29.74 18.57
C VAL A 336 -9.00 30.64 19.40
N LYS A 337 -9.59 31.41 20.31
CA LYS A 337 -8.82 32.30 21.19
C LYS A 337 -7.97 31.48 22.17
N LEU A 338 -6.72 31.90 22.36
CA LEU A 338 -5.77 31.35 23.33
C LEU A 338 -5.80 32.13 24.65
#